data_AF-A0A8T6RNW8-F1
#
_entry.id   AF-A0A8T6RNW8-F1
#
_cell.length_a   1.000
_cell.length_b   1.000
_cell.length_c   1.000
_cell.angle_alpha   90.00
_cell.angle_beta   90.00
_cell.angle_gamma   90.00
#
_symmetry.space_group_name_H-M   'P 1'
#
loop_
_entity.id
_entity.type
_entity.pdbx_description
1 polymer ?
#
loop_
_entity_poly.entity_id
_entity_poly.type
_entity_poly.pdbx_seq_one_letter_code
_entity_poly.pdbx_strand_id
1 'polypeptide(L)'
;MPFNLLIINHLLHGTHFGESGVSVSMKPESGETILFFHLDSEQNRQQFNKYLGISNKDELICDLLIYYLNHTHKETKKFICLVELKGRDVSHGVKQLLKTYEMFITKIGDELLFQDVKWGAIIINHSKSSTPKQTKKLLKPLADKGLKCGIQRKDIGTFIRN
;
A
#
# COMPACT_ATOMS: atom_id res chain seq x y z
N MET A 1 -17.31 -1.53 10.75
CA MET A 1 -15.95 -0.94 10.77
C MET A 1 -15.31 -1.12 9.40
N PRO A 2 -14.65 -0.09 8.86
CA PRO A 2 -14.05 -0.13 7.52
C PRO A 2 -13.01 -1.24 7.32
N PHE A 3 -12.31 -1.63 8.39
CA PHE A 3 -11.36 -2.73 8.36
C PHE A 3 -12.01 -4.09 8.10
N ASN A 4 -13.23 -4.34 8.60
CA ASN A 4 -13.95 -5.59 8.33
C ASN A 4 -14.23 -5.74 6.83
N LEU A 5 -14.40 -4.62 6.10
CA LEU A 5 -14.64 -4.66 4.67
C LEU A 5 -13.38 -4.97 3.88
N LEU A 6 -12.24 -4.44 4.33
CA LEU A 6 -10.94 -4.84 3.78
C LEU A 6 -10.77 -6.36 3.90
N ILE A 7 -11.05 -6.92 5.08
CA ILE A 7 -10.98 -8.38 5.29
C ILE A 7 -11.96 -9.15 4.42
N ILE A 8 -13.22 -8.70 4.34
CA ILE A 8 -14.29 -9.47 3.67
C ILE A 8 -14.17 -9.40 2.14
N ASN A 9 -13.81 -8.25 1.57
CA ASN A 9 -13.93 -8.01 0.13
C ASN A 9 -12.59 -7.80 -0.58
N HIS A 10 -11.55 -7.37 0.13
CA HIS A 10 -10.28 -6.96 -0.48
C HIS A 10 -9.13 -7.92 -0.19
N LEU A 11 -9.23 -8.77 0.83
CA LEU A 11 -8.19 -9.70 1.22
C LEU A 11 -7.91 -10.71 0.12
N LEU A 12 -6.65 -10.78 -0.32
CA LEU A 12 -6.17 -11.76 -1.26
C LEU A 12 -5.76 -13.04 -0.55
N HIS A 13 -5.93 -14.16 -1.24
CA HIS A 13 -5.35 -15.42 -0.79
C HIS A 13 -3.83 -15.43 -1.02
N GLY A 14 -3.06 -15.57 0.06
CA GLY A 14 -1.62 -15.57 0.03
C GLY A 14 -0.99 -14.18 0.02
N THR A 15 0.28 -14.12 -0.34
CA THR A 15 1.15 -12.93 -0.21
C THR A 15 1.77 -12.54 -1.55
N HIS A 16 0.98 -12.67 -2.61
CA HIS A 16 1.34 -12.36 -3.98
C HIS A 16 0.20 -11.60 -4.66
N PHE A 17 0.58 -10.58 -5.45
CA PHE A 17 -0.35 -9.85 -6.29
C PHE A 17 0.36 -9.41 -7.58
N GLY A 18 -0.35 -9.43 -8.70
CA GLY A 18 0.20 -8.97 -9.96
C GLY A 18 -0.88 -8.52 -10.92
N GLU A 19 -0.54 -7.50 -11.70
CA GLU A 19 -1.41 -6.88 -12.69
C GLU A 19 -0.57 -6.35 -13.85
N SER A 20 -1.09 -6.47 -15.09
CA SER A 20 -0.46 -5.88 -16.27
C SER A 20 1.04 -6.24 -16.46
N GLY A 21 1.44 -7.46 -16.08
CA GLY A 21 2.82 -7.95 -16.18
C GLY A 21 3.77 -7.45 -15.09
N VAL A 22 3.27 -6.66 -14.13
CA VAL A 22 3.95 -6.22 -12.92
C VAL A 22 3.45 -7.07 -11.76
N SER A 23 4.34 -7.53 -10.89
CA SER A 23 3.93 -8.26 -9.70
C SER A 23 4.81 -7.97 -8.50
N VAL A 24 4.22 -8.25 -7.34
CA VAL A 24 4.80 -8.12 -6.01
C VAL A 24 4.51 -9.39 -5.22
N SER A 25 5.48 -9.82 -4.43
CA SER A 25 5.33 -11.00 -3.57
C SER A 25 6.19 -10.84 -2.33
N MET A 26 5.75 -11.42 -1.22
CA MET A 26 6.53 -11.49 0.00
C MET A 26 6.37 -12.87 0.63
N LYS A 27 7.48 -13.54 0.95
CA LYS A 27 7.43 -14.81 1.69
C LYS A 27 7.45 -14.51 3.19
N PRO A 28 6.48 -15.02 3.98
CA PRO A 28 6.49 -14.86 5.43
C PRO A 28 7.66 -15.62 6.06
N GLU A 29 8.31 -14.99 7.02
CA GLU A 29 9.25 -15.62 7.94
C GLU A 29 8.56 -15.99 9.28
N SER A 30 9.25 -16.74 10.14
CA SER A 30 8.69 -17.15 11.43
C SER A 30 8.32 -15.95 12.29
N GLY A 31 7.08 -15.93 12.81
CA GLY A 31 6.55 -14.81 13.62
C GLY A 31 6.00 -13.64 12.81
N GLU A 32 6.03 -13.72 11.48
CA GLU A 32 5.44 -12.71 10.60
C GLU A 32 4.01 -13.06 10.19
N THR A 33 3.14 -12.05 10.17
CA THR A 33 1.82 -12.08 9.52
C THR A 33 1.80 -11.04 8.43
N ILE A 34 1.39 -11.45 7.24
CA ILE A 34 1.36 -10.62 6.04
C ILE A 34 -0.01 -10.78 5.39
N LEU A 35 -0.72 -9.67 5.20
CA LEU A 35 -2.03 -9.65 4.55
C LEU A 35 -2.00 -8.69 3.37
N PHE A 36 -2.46 -9.17 2.21
CA PHE A 36 -2.53 -8.38 0.98
C PHE A 36 -3.98 -8.00 0.69
N PHE A 37 -4.24 -6.73 0.42
CA PHE A 37 -5.57 -6.21 0.15
C PHE A 37 -5.60 -5.50 -1.21
N HIS A 38 -6.31 -6.05 -2.18
CA HIS A 38 -6.47 -5.44 -3.51
C HIS A 38 -7.55 -4.36 -3.48
N LEU A 39 -7.16 -3.11 -3.71
CA LEU A 39 -8.07 -1.97 -3.58
C LEU A 39 -8.66 -1.54 -4.94
N ASP A 40 -7.85 -1.49 -6.01
CA ASP A 40 -8.29 -1.00 -7.33
C ASP A 40 -8.84 -2.12 -8.24
N SER A 41 -9.90 -2.79 -7.79
CA SER A 41 -10.72 -3.66 -8.66
C SER A 41 -12.08 -3.00 -8.92
N GLU A 42 -12.73 -3.27 -10.05
CA GLU A 42 -14.01 -2.62 -10.39
C GLU A 42 -15.09 -2.84 -9.29
N GLN A 43 -15.19 -4.06 -8.78
CA GLN A 43 -16.11 -4.39 -7.69
C GLN A 43 -15.64 -3.81 -6.35
N ASN A 44 -14.33 -3.89 -6.08
CA ASN A 44 -13.72 -3.43 -4.84
C ASN A 44 -13.86 -1.92 -4.69
N ARG A 45 -13.62 -1.17 -5.76
CA ARG A 45 -13.71 0.29 -5.80
C ARG A 45 -15.13 0.78 -5.54
N GLN A 46 -16.15 0.13 -6.09
CA GLN A 46 -17.54 0.50 -5.82
C GLN A 46 -17.90 0.34 -4.34
N GLN A 47 -17.54 -0.78 -3.74
CA GLN A 47 -17.80 -1.04 -2.33
C GLN A 47 -16.97 -0.09 -1.46
N PHE A 48 -15.66 -0.03 -1.68
CA PHE A 48 -14.73 0.80 -0.94
C PHE A 48 -15.11 2.29 -0.99
N ASN A 49 -15.45 2.81 -2.18
CA ASN A 49 -15.92 4.18 -2.35
C ASN A 49 -17.21 4.44 -1.57
N LYS A 50 -18.20 3.54 -1.67
CA LYS A 50 -19.45 3.65 -0.93
C LYS A 50 -19.22 3.74 0.58
N TYR A 51 -18.31 2.91 1.10
CA TYR A 51 -18.02 2.87 2.54
C TYR A 51 -17.21 4.05 3.05
N LEU A 52 -16.31 4.59 2.24
CA LEU A 52 -15.51 5.77 2.62
C LEU A 52 -16.22 7.09 2.30
N GLY A 53 -17.41 7.03 1.70
CA GLY A 53 -18.21 8.19 1.31
C GLY A 53 -17.62 8.93 0.12
N ILE A 54 -16.89 8.22 -0.75
CA ILE A 54 -16.30 8.75 -1.98
C ILE A 54 -17.39 8.81 -3.04
N SER A 55 -17.73 10.03 -3.44
CA SER A 55 -18.78 10.32 -4.41
C SER A 55 -18.28 10.25 -5.85
N ASN A 56 -16.97 10.43 -6.06
CA ASN A 56 -16.36 10.51 -7.38
C ASN A 56 -15.80 9.15 -7.82
N LYS A 57 -16.32 8.64 -8.94
CA LYS A 57 -15.83 7.41 -9.57
C LYS A 57 -14.38 7.51 -10.06
N ASP A 58 -13.87 8.73 -10.22
CA ASP A 58 -12.52 9.01 -10.73
C ASP A 58 -11.45 9.16 -9.64
N GLU A 59 -11.76 8.87 -8.37
CA GLU A 59 -10.77 9.01 -7.29
C GLU A 59 -9.63 8.00 -7.41
N LEU A 60 -8.41 8.52 -7.30
CA LEU A 60 -7.15 7.81 -7.48
C LEU A 60 -6.85 6.99 -6.22
N ILE A 61 -7.13 5.69 -6.28
CA ILE A 61 -6.76 4.70 -5.27
C ILE A 61 -5.53 3.95 -5.77
N CYS A 62 -4.65 3.50 -4.86
CA CYS A 62 -3.53 2.64 -5.23
C CYS A 62 -3.95 1.18 -5.34
N ASP A 63 -3.22 0.39 -6.12
CA ASP A 63 -3.63 -0.98 -6.42
C ASP A 63 -3.71 -1.87 -5.17
N LEU A 64 -2.74 -1.79 -4.26
CA LEU A 64 -2.57 -2.76 -3.18
C LEU A 64 -2.25 -2.09 -1.83
N LEU A 65 -2.83 -2.62 -0.76
CA LEU A 65 -2.43 -2.37 0.63
C LEU A 65 -1.88 -3.66 1.23
N ILE A 66 -0.75 -3.56 1.92
CA ILE A 66 -0.12 -4.68 2.62
C ILE A 66 -0.05 -4.35 4.11
N TYR A 67 -0.67 -5.20 4.91
CA TYR A 67 -0.47 -5.18 6.37
C TYR A 67 0.62 -6.17 6.74
N TYR A 68 1.57 -5.72 7.54
CA TYR A 68 2.66 -6.51 8.08
C TYR A 68 2.68 -6.38 9.60
N LEU A 69 2.73 -7.53 10.27
CA LEU A 69 2.90 -7.66 11.69
C LEU A 69 4.04 -8.64 11.94
N ASN A 70 5.01 -8.24 12.75
CA ASN A 70 6.01 -9.16 13.28
C ASN A 70 5.95 -9.09 14.80
N HIS A 71 5.66 -10.23 15.41
CA HIS A 71 5.59 -10.38 16.84
C HIS A 71 6.80 -11.18 17.33
N THR A 72 7.69 -10.50 18.05
CA THR A 72 8.82 -11.12 18.73
C THR A 72 8.62 -11.05 20.24
N HIS A 73 9.42 -11.80 20.99
CA HIS A 73 9.42 -11.73 22.45
C HIS A 73 9.81 -10.35 23.01
N LYS A 74 10.41 -9.47 22.20
CA LYS A 74 10.92 -8.16 22.64
C LYS A 74 10.04 -7.00 22.18
N GLU A 75 9.46 -7.10 20.99
CA GLU A 75 8.70 -6.04 20.37
C GLU A 75 7.64 -6.55 19.39
N THR A 76 6.60 -5.75 19.20
CA THR A 76 5.61 -5.93 18.14
C THR A 76 5.77 -4.82 17.13
N LYS A 77 6.11 -5.16 15.88
CA LYS A 77 6.22 -4.21 14.77
C LYS A 77 4.98 -4.33 13.89
N LYS A 78 4.23 -3.23 13.75
CA LYS A 78 3.14 -3.08 12.79
C LYS A 78 3.55 -2.14 11.67
N PHE A 79 3.28 -2.52 10.43
CA PHE A 79 3.57 -1.71 9.26
C PHE A 79 2.44 -1.85 8.23
N ILE A 80 2.01 -0.73 7.66
CA ILE A 80 1.10 -0.70 6.51
C ILE A 80 1.84 -0.12 5.32
N CYS A 81 1.87 -0.86 4.23
CA CYS A 81 2.47 -0.43 2.98
C CYS A 81 1.39 -0.25 1.91
N LEU A 82 1.27 0.97 1.39
CA LEU A 82 0.53 1.23 0.15
C LEU A 82 1.45 0.94 -1.04
N VAL A 83 0.92 0.27 -2.06
CA VAL A 83 1.70 -0.21 -3.19
C VAL A 83 0.97 0.13 -4.48
N GLU A 84 1.69 0.79 -5.39
CA GLU A 84 1.24 1.11 -6.74
C GLU A 84 2.07 0.35 -7.77
N LEU A 85 1.42 -0.36 -8.68
CA LEU A 85 1.99 -1.19 -9.74
C LEU A 85 2.09 -0.42 -11.08
N LYS A 86 2.38 0.90 -11.04
CA LYS A 86 2.57 1.72 -12.26
C LYS A 86 4.04 1.86 -12.63
N GLY A 87 4.50 0.98 -13.52
CA GLY A 87 5.91 0.92 -13.94
C GLY A 87 6.44 2.04 -14.84
N ARG A 88 5.65 3.08 -15.17
CA ARG A 88 6.10 4.17 -16.07
C ARG A 88 5.75 5.58 -15.58
N ASP A 89 4.56 5.81 -15.04
CA ASP A 89 4.16 7.13 -14.52
C ASP A 89 4.26 7.20 -12.99
N VAL A 90 5.46 7.53 -12.51
CA VAL A 90 5.73 7.70 -11.08
C VAL A 90 4.95 8.87 -10.49
N SER A 91 4.73 9.96 -11.24
CA SER A 91 4.05 11.13 -10.71
C SER A 91 2.58 10.82 -10.43
N HIS A 92 1.92 10.13 -11.34
CA HIS A 92 0.56 9.66 -11.15
C HIS A 92 0.47 8.63 -10.01
N GLY A 93 1.40 7.68 -9.93
CA GLY A 93 1.44 6.71 -8.83
C GLY A 93 1.61 7.37 -7.45
N VAL A 94 2.44 8.41 -7.32
CA VAL A 94 2.55 9.19 -6.07
C VAL A 94 1.21 9.83 -5.70
N LYS A 95 0.46 10.35 -6.68
CA LYS A 95 -0.86 10.96 -6.42
C LYS A 95 -1.86 9.92 -5.88
N GLN A 96 -1.88 8.71 -6.43
CA GLN A 96 -2.72 7.61 -5.92
C GLN A 96 -2.34 7.22 -4.50
N LEU A 97 -1.04 7.02 -4.24
CA LEU A 97 -0.55 6.66 -2.91
C LEU A 97 -0.90 7.72 -1.86
N LEU A 98 -0.70 9.00 -2.20
CA LEU A 98 -0.99 10.12 -1.31
C LEU A 98 -2.48 10.24 -1.01
N LYS A 99 -3.34 10.19 -2.05
CA LYS A 99 -4.78 10.25 -1.87
C LYS A 99 -5.31 9.06 -1.06
N THR A 100 -4.78 7.87 -1.33
CA THR A 100 -5.15 6.67 -0.57
C THR A 100 -4.77 6.84 0.90
N TYR A 101 -3.55 7.28 1.19
CA TYR A 101 -3.11 7.54 2.56
C TYR A 101 -4.01 8.56 3.27
N GLU A 102 -4.28 9.71 2.65
CA GLU A 102 -5.09 10.77 3.24
C GLU A 102 -6.52 10.31 3.54
N MET A 103 -7.11 9.52 2.64
CA MET A 103 -8.41 8.90 2.83
C MET A 103 -8.41 7.96 4.04
N PHE A 104 -7.40 7.08 4.16
CA PHE A 104 -7.29 6.17 5.31
C PHE A 104 -7.16 6.94 6.62
N ILE A 105 -6.24 7.89 6.71
CA ILE A 105 -6.04 8.66 7.94
C ILE A 105 -7.30 9.45 8.32
N THR A 106 -7.94 10.10 7.35
CA THR A 106 -9.14 10.92 7.62
C THR A 106 -10.34 10.09 8.07
N LYS A 107 -10.51 8.88 7.51
CA LYS A 107 -11.72 8.08 7.71
C LYS A 107 -11.57 7.07 8.83
N ILE A 108 -10.35 6.54 9.04
CA ILE A 108 -10.09 5.39 9.89
C ILE A 108 -8.83 5.52 10.72
N GLY A 109 -8.18 6.68 10.73
CA GLY A 109 -6.94 6.91 11.49
C GLY A 109 -7.12 6.79 13.00
N ASP A 110 -8.31 7.05 13.52
CA ASP A 110 -8.60 6.97 14.96
C ASP A 110 -8.90 5.53 15.44
N GLU A 111 -9.09 4.58 14.51
CA GLU A 111 -9.34 3.19 14.86
C GLU A 111 -8.09 2.57 15.52
N LEU A 112 -8.28 1.85 16.63
CA LEU A 112 -7.22 1.21 17.44
C LEU A 112 -6.22 0.40 16.61
N LEU A 113 -6.66 -0.18 15.49
CA LEU A 113 -5.83 -1.00 14.62
C LEU A 113 -4.73 -0.20 13.90
N PHE A 114 -4.92 1.12 13.72
CA PHE A 114 -3.96 2.02 13.08
C PHE A 114 -3.12 2.80 14.09
N GLN A 115 -3.36 2.64 15.39
CA GLN A 115 -2.50 3.16 16.44
C GLN A 115 -1.16 2.41 16.46
N ASP A 116 -0.06 3.15 16.64
CA ASP A 116 1.33 2.65 16.64
C ASP A 116 1.75 1.89 15.37
N VAL A 117 1.09 2.17 14.25
CA VAL A 117 1.43 1.59 12.94
C VAL A 117 2.36 2.53 12.17
N LYS A 118 3.48 1.98 11.68
CA LYS A 118 4.33 2.70 10.72
C LYS A 118 3.75 2.59 9.32
N TRP A 119 3.81 3.68 8.57
CA TRP A 119 3.28 3.73 7.20
C TRP A 119 4.39 3.79 6.16
N GLY A 120 4.16 3.14 5.03
CA GLY A 120 5.00 3.23 3.86
C GLY A 120 4.24 3.27 2.55
N ALA A 121 4.93 3.72 1.51
CA ALA A 121 4.41 3.83 0.16
C ALA A 121 5.47 3.41 -0.87
N ILE A 122 5.14 2.46 -1.74
CA ILE A 122 6.04 1.95 -2.76
C ILE A 122 5.41 2.07 -4.13
N ILE A 123 6.22 2.48 -5.10
CA ILE A 123 5.90 2.31 -6.52
C ILE A 123 6.72 1.15 -7.07
N ILE A 124 6.06 0.17 -7.68
CA ILE A 124 6.70 -0.97 -8.32
C ILE A 124 7.00 -0.62 -9.78
N ASN A 125 8.28 -0.51 -10.11
CA ASN A 125 8.76 -0.19 -11.44
C ASN A 125 9.52 -1.38 -12.04
N HIS A 126 8.88 -2.10 -12.98
CA HIS A 126 9.50 -3.21 -13.73
C HIS A 126 10.17 -2.77 -15.03
N SER A 127 10.24 -1.47 -15.33
CA SER A 127 10.92 -1.02 -16.56
C SER A 127 12.39 -1.47 -16.53
N LYS A 128 12.86 -2.02 -17.66
CA LYS A 128 14.28 -2.35 -17.86
C LYS A 128 15.17 -1.11 -17.90
N SER A 129 14.57 0.07 -18.08
CA SER A 129 15.23 1.36 -18.00
C SER A 129 15.71 1.70 -16.59
N SER A 130 16.67 2.62 -16.50
CA SER A 130 17.12 3.18 -15.23
C SER A 130 15.95 3.77 -14.44
N THR A 131 16.03 3.68 -13.11
CA THR A 131 15.08 4.34 -12.21
C THR A 131 14.90 5.80 -12.63
N PRO A 132 13.65 6.32 -12.69
CA PRO A 132 13.39 7.67 -13.16
C PRO A 132 14.29 8.69 -12.47
N LYS A 133 14.82 9.65 -13.24
CA LYS A 133 15.61 10.75 -12.67
C LYS A 133 14.72 11.53 -11.68
N GLN A 134 15.32 12.08 -10.62
CA GLN A 134 14.63 12.90 -9.60
C GLN A 134 13.63 12.16 -8.70
N THR A 135 13.79 10.85 -8.47
CA THR A 135 12.95 10.06 -7.55
C THR A 135 12.69 10.72 -6.20
N LYS A 136 13.71 11.33 -5.58
CA LYS A 136 13.57 12.04 -4.30
C LYS A 136 12.56 13.19 -4.38
N LYS A 137 12.56 13.96 -5.48
CA LYS A 137 11.62 15.06 -5.69
C LYS A 137 10.21 14.54 -5.91
N LEU A 138 10.06 13.44 -6.65
CA LEU A 138 8.76 12.82 -6.92
C LEU A 138 8.13 12.23 -5.66
N LEU A 139 8.91 11.58 -4.80
CA LEU A 139 8.41 10.97 -3.56
C LEU A 139 8.29 11.94 -2.39
N LYS A 140 8.81 13.17 -2.51
CA LYS A 140 8.80 14.18 -1.46
C LYS A 140 7.42 14.39 -0.81
N PRO A 141 6.30 14.45 -1.54
CA PRO A 141 4.98 14.60 -0.93
C PRO A 141 4.61 13.47 0.05
N LEU A 142 5.05 12.23 -0.20
CA LEU A 142 4.83 11.09 0.70
C LEU A 142 5.76 11.18 1.92
N ALA A 143 7.02 11.55 1.71
CA ALA A 143 7.99 11.74 2.79
C ALA A 143 7.59 12.88 3.74
N ASP A 144 7.07 13.98 3.21
CA ASP A 144 6.60 15.14 3.99
C ASP A 144 5.40 14.76 4.90
N LYS A 145 4.69 13.66 4.62
CA LYS A 145 3.65 13.07 5.48
C LYS A 145 4.20 12.06 6.50
N GLY A 146 5.51 11.84 6.54
CA GLY A 146 6.18 10.90 7.46
C GLY A 146 6.22 9.45 6.97
N LEU A 147 5.81 9.16 5.74
CA LEU A 147 5.83 7.79 5.21
C LEU A 147 7.25 7.38 4.84
N LYS A 148 7.60 6.13 5.14
CA LYS A 148 8.72 5.46 4.46
C LYS A 148 8.34 5.33 2.97
N CYS A 149 9.13 5.84 2.05
CA CYS A 149 8.77 5.82 0.63
C CYS A 149 9.90 5.29 -0.27
N GLY A 150 9.54 4.60 -1.36
CA GLY A 150 10.53 4.06 -2.28
C GLY A 150 9.98 3.67 -3.65
N ILE A 151 10.89 3.43 -4.59
CA ILE A 151 10.60 2.76 -5.86
C ILE A 151 11.32 1.42 -5.83
N GLN A 152 10.59 0.33 -6.02
CA GLN A 152 11.12 -1.04 -5.99
C GLN A 152 10.87 -1.75 -7.31
N ARG A 153 11.63 -2.82 -7.58
CA ARG A 153 11.46 -3.61 -8.80
C ARG A 153 10.52 -4.80 -8.62
N LYS A 154 10.69 -5.60 -7.55
CA LYS A 154 9.87 -6.81 -7.31
C LYS A 154 9.76 -7.18 -5.84
N ASP A 155 10.91 -7.24 -5.16
CA ASP A 155 10.96 -7.62 -3.75
C ASP A 155 10.77 -6.38 -2.86
N ILE A 156 9.76 -6.44 -2.03
CA ILE A 156 9.39 -5.40 -1.07
C ILE A 156 9.70 -5.82 0.38
N GLY A 157 10.14 -7.06 0.60
CA GLY A 157 10.39 -7.60 1.94
C GLY A 157 11.37 -6.76 2.74
N THR A 158 12.53 -6.44 2.15
CA THR A 158 13.55 -5.57 2.76
C THR A 158 13.01 -4.19 3.09
N PHE A 159 12.08 -3.66 2.30
CA PHE A 159 11.46 -2.36 2.57
C PHE A 159 10.50 -2.42 3.76
N ILE A 160 9.68 -3.47 3.87
CA ILE A 160 8.69 -3.60 4.95
C ILE A 160 9.36 -4.01 6.28
N ARG A 161 10.36 -4.90 6.21
CA ARG A 161 11.04 -5.43 7.40
C ARG A 161 11.95 -4.43 8.10
N ASN A 162 12.61 -3.54 7.35
CA ASN A 162 13.47 -2.48 7.91
C ASN A 162 12.70 -1.18 8.19
#